data_AF-A0AAU9UWQ6-F1
#
_entry.id   AF-A0AAU9UWQ6-F1
#
_cell.length_a   1.000
_cell.length_b   1.000
_cell.length_c   1.000
_cell.angle_alpha   90.00
_cell.angle_beta   90.00
_cell.angle_gamma   90.00
#
_symmetry.space_group_name_H-M   'P 1'
#
loop_
_entity.id
_entity.type
_entity.pdbx_description
1 polymer ?
#
loop_
_entity_poly.entity_id
_entity_poly.type
_entity_poly.pdbx_seq_one_letter_code
_entity_poly.pdbx_strand_id
1 'polypeptide(L)'
;MKSRVLNQWKNMKNKAKKSEFSYRRARNMTGGGPPPPRPPLEDQELIEGIPHEFSIDSNCHDSDSIYIKKQESTQNVCIPSPVSAIQKELEPQKIDDPSPVLISPAARASSQASLPICDRPGPSGLAPEKKNKEVYLLKSDCCAVSHEHEIYMLARTAREEAMLRDKEAHECKMMYERELHERRMTIMSLEEEYWRIKIRKLKEKE
;
A
#
# COMPACT_ATOMS: atom_id res chain seq x y z
N MET A 1 18.09 29.77 -16.52
CA MET A 1 16.78 29.99 -15.85
C MET A 1 16.07 28.70 -15.45
N LYS A 2 15.83 27.74 -16.36
CA LYS A 2 15.08 26.48 -16.10
C LYS A 2 15.48 25.72 -14.82
N SER A 3 16.77 25.63 -14.50
CA SER A 3 17.28 24.97 -13.29
C SER A 3 16.81 25.61 -11.96
N ARG A 4 16.62 26.93 -11.91
CA ARG A 4 16.19 27.64 -10.69
C ARG A 4 14.75 27.27 -10.33
N VAL A 5 13.86 27.26 -11.31
CA VAL A 5 12.44 26.91 -11.14
C VAL A 5 12.30 25.43 -10.75
N LEU A 6 13.03 24.54 -11.42
CA LEU A 6 13.06 23.11 -11.07
C LEU A 6 13.54 22.86 -9.62
N ASN A 7 14.55 23.59 -9.16
CA ASN A 7 15.04 23.47 -7.78
C ASN A 7 14.06 24.07 -6.77
N GLN A 8 13.39 25.18 -7.08
CA GLN A 8 12.31 25.74 -6.25
C GLN A 8 11.16 24.74 -6.11
N TRP A 9 10.70 24.14 -7.21
CA TRP A 9 9.68 23.09 -7.20
C TRP A 9 10.08 21.87 -6.35
N LYS A 10 11.29 21.34 -6.54
CA LYS A 10 11.82 20.22 -5.73
C LYS A 10 11.85 20.56 -4.24
N ASN A 11 12.31 21.76 -3.88
CA ASN A 11 12.37 22.19 -2.48
C ASN A 11 10.97 22.32 -1.87
N MET A 12 10.00 22.85 -2.62
CA MET A 12 8.60 22.96 -2.20
C MET A 12 7.95 21.58 -1.99
N LYS A 13 8.08 20.67 -2.98
CA LYS A 13 7.65 19.27 -2.89
C LYS A 13 8.26 18.55 -1.68
N ASN A 14 9.55 18.74 -1.42
CA ASN A 14 10.23 18.13 -0.27
C ASN A 14 9.79 18.74 1.08
N LYS A 15 9.53 20.06 1.13
CA LYS A 15 9.01 20.74 2.32
C LYS A 15 7.63 20.19 2.69
N ALA A 16 6.69 20.17 1.75
CA ALA A 16 5.35 19.63 1.98
C ALA A 16 5.40 18.16 2.42
N LYS A 17 6.14 17.30 1.70
CA LYS A 17 6.31 15.89 2.08
C LYS A 17 6.86 15.71 3.50
N LYS A 18 7.79 16.56 3.94
CA LYS A 18 8.32 16.53 5.31
C LYS A 18 7.28 17.01 6.33
N SER A 19 6.49 18.03 5.99
CA SER A 19 5.36 18.56 6.78
C SER A 19 4.34 17.45 7.07
N GLU A 20 3.82 16.82 6.01
CA GLU A 20 2.83 15.74 6.08
C GLU A 20 3.38 14.49 6.77
N PHE A 21 4.62 14.07 6.45
CA PHE A 21 5.24 12.93 7.14
C PHE A 21 5.41 13.19 8.65
N SER A 22 5.80 14.41 9.04
CA SER A 22 5.90 14.80 10.45
C SER A 22 4.54 14.78 11.14
N TYR A 23 3.49 15.28 10.48
CA TYR A 23 2.12 15.25 10.98
C TYR A 23 1.60 13.81 11.13
N ARG A 24 1.71 12.98 10.10
CA ARG A 24 1.32 11.55 10.15
C ARG A 24 2.05 10.79 11.26
N ARG A 25 3.37 11.01 11.39
CA ARG A 25 4.17 10.39 12.45
C ARG A 25 3.70 10.84 13.83
N ALA A 26 3.55 12.14 14.05
CA ALA A 26 3.08 12.68 15.34
C ALA A 26 1.66 12.22 15.68
N ARG A 27 0.76 12.11 14.68
CA ARG A 27 -0.63 11.64 14.85
C ARG A 27 -0.68 10.16 15.27
N ASN A 28 0.28 9.36 14.81
CA ASN A 28 0.35 7.93 15.13
C ASN A 28 1.10 7.65 16.47
N MET A 29 1.66 8.65 17.15
CA MET A 29 2.27 8.47 18.47
C MET A 29 1.19 8.32 19.55
N THR A 30 1.15 7.18 20.24
CA THR A 30 0.20 6.84 21.32
C THR A 30 0.46 7.55 22.65
N GLY A 31 1.02 8.76 22.63
CA GLY A 31 1.56 9.45 23.80
C GLY A 31 0.57 10.25 24.66
N GLY A 32 -0.74 10.12 24.46
CA GLY A 32 -1.78 10.80 25.25
C GLY A 32 -1.82 12.34 25.18
N GLY A 33 -0.94 12.96 24.40
CA GLY A 33 -0.88 14.41 24.21
C GLY A 33 -2.00 14.96 23.31
N PRO A 34 -2.13 16.30 23.23
CA PRO A 34 -3.05 16.93 22.29
C PRO A 34 -2.69 16.57 20.84
N PRO A 35 -3.68 16.52 19.92
CA PRO A 35 -3.43 16.18 18.53
C PRO A 35 -2.44 17.18 17.90
N PRO A 36 -1.52 16.72 17.04
CA PRO A 36 -0.54 17.59 16.41
C PRO A 36 -1.22 18.64 15.51
N PRO A 37 -0.61 19.84 15.37
CA PRO A 37 -1.11 20.84 14.43
C PRO A 37 -1.12 20.27 13.02
N ARG A 38 -2.21 20.51 12.28
CA ARG A 38 -2.34 20.07 10.88
C ARG A 38 -1.35 20.81 9.98
N PRO A 39 -0.89 20.21 8.88
CA PRO A 39 -0.07 20.90 7.89
C PRO A 39 -0.82 22.09 7.27
N PRO A 40 -0.12 23.12 6.74
CA PRO A 40 -0.74 24.16 5.92
C PRO A 40 -1.58 23.58 4.78
N LEU A 41 -2.66 24.26 4.39
CA LEU A 41 -3.52 23.82 3.28
C LEU A 41 -2.73 23.73 1.97
N GLU A 42 -1.84 24.70 1.71
CA GLU A 42 -0.92 24.70 0.56
C GLU A 42 -0.04 23.43 0.49
N ASP A 43 0.43 22.92 1.63
CA ASP A 43 1.25 21.70 1.69
C ASP A 43 0.38 20.45 1.40
N GLN A 44 -0.91 20.45 1.76
CA GLN A 44 -1.86 19.35 1.52
C GLN A 44 -2.23 19.27 0.04
N GLU A 45 -2.67 20.39 -0.55
CA GLU A 45 -3.01 20.50 -1.98
C GLU A 45 -1.82 20.09 -2.87
N LEU A 46 -0.59 20.49 -2.50
CA LEU A 46 0.62 20.11 -3.22
C LEU A 46 0.88 18.58 -3.18
N ILE A 47 0.50 17.89 -2.11
CA ILE A 47 0.68 16.44 -1.97
C ILE A 47 -0.40 15.68 -2.73
N GLU A 48 -1.64 16.13 -2.68
CA GLU A 48 -2.75 15.56 -3.47
C GLU A 48 -2.49 15.68 -4.98
N GLY A 49 -1.91 16.80 -5.42
CA GLY A 49 -1.48 17.00 -6.81
C GLY A 49 -0.23 16.23 -7.24
N ILE A 50 0.46 15.51 -6.33
CA ILE A 50 1.58 14.63 -6.69
C ILE A 50 1.05 13.22 -6.97
N PRO A 51 1.28 12.66 -8.17
CA PRO A 51 0.88 11.29 -8.45
C PRO A 51 1.50 10.34 -7.42
N HIS A 52 0.67 9.46 -6.87
CA HIS A 52 1.10 8.41 -5.96
C HIS A 52 1.80 7.30 -6.78
N GLU A 53 3.05 7.56 -7.16
CA GLU A 53 3.93 6.67 -7.92
C GLU A 53 4.29 5.35 -7.18
N PHE A 54 3.87 5.20 -5.92
CA PHE A 54 4.12 4.02 -5.10
C PHE A 54 2.82 3.59 -4.40
N SER A 55 2.17 2.55 -4.92
CA SER A 55 1.31 1.70 -4.10
C SER A 55 2.18 1.00 -3.07
N ILE A 56 1.99 1.34 -1.79
CA ILE A 56 2.58 0.57 -0.70
C ILE A 56 1.79 -0.74 -0.64
N ASP A 57 2.39 -1.85 -1.04
CA ASP A 57 1.80 -3.17 -0.84
C ASP A 57 1.61 -3.39 0.66
N SER A 58 0.38 -3.19 1.13
CA SER A 58 0.01 -3.32 2.53
C SER A 58 -0.05 -4.80 2.90
N ASN A 59 1.12 -5.37 3.20
CA ASN A 59 1.24 -6.74 3.68
C ASN A 59 0.39 -6.92 4.95
N CYS A 60 -0.61 -7.80 4.90
CA CYS A 60 -1.51 -8.09 6.01
C CYS A 60 -0.83 -8.78 7.21
N HIS A 61 0.42 -9.19 7.06
CA HIS A 61 1.27 -9.76 8.12
C HIS A 61 2.25 -8.73 8.72
N ASP A 62 2.29 -7.50 8.22
CA ASP A 62 3.13 -6.45 8.81
C ASP A 62 2.49 -5.89 10.09
N SER A 63 3.31 -5.55 11.09
CA SER A 63 2.83 -5.13 12.42
C SER A 63 2.03 -3.81 12.37
N ASP A 64 2.31 -2.97 11.38
CA ASP A 64 1.65 -1.68 11.17
C ASP A 64 0.33 -1.81 10.36
N SER A 65 0.07 -2.96 9.73
CA SER A 65 -1.05 -3.17 8.79
C SER A 65 -2.44 -3.00 9.42
N ILE A 66 -2.56 -3.28 10.72
CA ILE A 66 -3.80 -3.11 11.50
C ILE A 66 -4.22 -1.64 11.57
N TYR A 67 -3.26 -0.70 11.57
CA TYR A 67 -3.53 0.74 11.66
C TYR A 67 -3.90 1.37 10.31
N ILE A 68 -3.39 0.82 9.19
CA ILE A 68 -3.61 1.37 7.84
C ILE A 68 -5.09 1.20 7.44
N LYS A 69 -5.64 -0.02 7.53
CA LYS A 69 -7.06 -0.33 7.21
C LYS A 69 -8.07 0.51 8.01
N LYS A 70 -7.68 0.98 9.21
CA LYS A 70 -8.54 1.79 10.08
C LYS A 70 -8.57 3.28 9.68
N GLN A 71 -7.60 3.77 8.89
CA GLN A 71 -7.61 5.15 8.38
C GLN A 71 -8.42 5.27 7.08
N GLU A 72 -8.29 4.29 6.17
CA GLU A 72 -9.02 4.24 4.89
C GLU A 72 -10.56 4.21 5.09
N SER A 73 -11.02 3.42 6.06
CA SER A 73 -12.46 3.31 6.38
C SER A 73 -13.09 4.59 6.94
N THR A 74 -12.29 5.52 7.47
CA THR A 74 -12.78 6.82 7.97
C THR A 74 -12.76 7.96 6.95
N GLN A 75 -12.12 7.81 5.78
CA GLN A 75 -12.07 8.89 4.77
C GLN A 75 -13.17 8.79 3.71
N ASN A 76 -13.90 7.67 3.63
CA ASN A 76 -15.02 7.50 2.70
C ASN A 76 -16.36 8.06 3.22
N VAL A 77 -16.35 9.25 3.84
CA VAL A 77 -17.59 10.03 4.04
C VAL A 77 -17.85 10.82 2.77
N CYS A 78 -18.63 10.22 1.89
CA CYS A 78 -19.08 10.81 0.62
C CYS A 78 -19.81 12.14 0.88
N ILE A 79 -19.28 13.24 0.35
CA ILE A 79 -19.99 14.53 0.27
C ILE A 79 -20.67 14.57 -1.11
N PRO A 80 -22.02 14.56 -1.19
CA PRO A 80 -22.71 14.75 -2.45
C PRO A 80 -22.71 16.25 -2.81
N SER A 81 -22.00 16.62 -3.87
CA SER A 81 -22.06 17.98 -4.47
C SER A 81 -22.79 17.93 -5.82
N PRO A 82 -23.79 18.81 -6.08
CA PRO A 82 -24.62 18.75 -7.28
C PRO A 82 -24.17 19.68 -8.44
N VAL A 83 -24.83 19.50 -9.61
CA VAL A 83 -24.84 20.36 -10.84
C VAL A 83 -23.51 20.32 -11.65
N SER A 84 -23.43 20.08 -12.97
CA SER A 84 -24.33 20.26 -14.14
C SER A 84 -24.19 19.05 -15.11
N ALA A 85 -25.22 18.40 -15.64
CA ALA A 85 -26.21 18.81 -16.66
C ALA A 85 -25.69 18.89 -18.11
N ILE A 86 -26.51 18.32 -19.03
CA ILE A 86 -26.39 18.23 -20.53
C ILE A 86 -25.47 17.07 -21.02
N GLN A 87 -25.86 16.14 -21.91
CA GLN A 87 -27.16 15.74 -22.52
C GLN A 87 -27.04 14.35 -23.22
N LYS A 88 -28.07 13.47 -23.14
CA LYS A 88 -28.74 12.76 -24.27
C LYS A 88 -29.77 11.70 -23.84
N GLU A 89 -31.03 12.15 -23.85
CA GLU A 89 -32.26 11.47 -24.29
C GLU A 89 -32.15 10.09 -24.97
N LEU A 90 -32.75 9.04 -24.36
CA LEU A 90 -33.87 8.25 -24.94
C LEU A 90 -34.41 7.15 -23.98
N GLU A 91 -35.63 7.39 -23.47
CA GLU A 91 -36.71 6.48 -23.01
C GLU A 91 -36.48 5.24 -22.08
N PRO A 92 -37.49 4.84 -21.26
CA PRO A 92 -37.28 3.99 -20.08
C PRO A 92 -37.88 2.57 -20.15
N GLN A 93 -37.35 1.64 -19.34
CA GLN A 93 -38.13 0.49 -18.86
C GLN A 93 -37.96 0.22 -17.35
N LYS A 94 -39.11 0.34 -16.67
CA LYS A 94 -39.57 -0.15 -15.36
C LYS A 94 -38.56 -0.64 -14.29
N ILE A 95 -38.69 0.05 -13.16
CA ILE A 95 -38.42 -0.40 -11.79
C ILE A 95 -39.21 -1.70 -11.50
N ASP A 96 -38.60 -2.63 -10.76
CA ASP A 96 -39.26 -3.39 -9.68
C ASP A 96 -38.20 -3.79 -8.63
N ASP A 97 -38.18 -3.04 -7.52
CA ASP A 97 -37.54 -3.41 -6.25
C ASP A 97 -38.54 -4.32 -5.50
N PRO A 98 -38.11 -5.31 -4.69
CA PRO A 98 -37.90 -4.93 -3.30
C PRO A 98 -36.80 -5.69 -2.54
N SER A 99 -36.07 -4.92 -1.73
CA SER A 99 -35.39 -5.38 -0.50
C SER A 99 -36.28 -6.24 0.42
N PRO A 100 -35.68 -7.16 1.21
CA PRO A 100 -36.09 -7.19 2.61
C PRO A 100 -34.96 -7.32 3.66
N VAL A 101 -35.12 -6.48 4.69
CA VAL A 101 -35.06 -6.82 6.13
C VAL A 101 -33.70 -6.99 6.83
N LEU A 102 -33.45 -5.97 7.65
CA LEU A 102 -32.66 -5.92 8.89
C LEU A 102 -32.81 -7.17 9.80
N ILE A 103 -31.68 -7.71 10.30
CA ILE A 103 -31.62 -8.28 11.66
C ILE A 103 -30.32 -7.84 12.35
N SER A 104 -30.44 -7.10 13.45
CA SER A 104 -29.38 -6.95 14.46
C SER A 104 -29.52 -8.02 15.54
N PRO A 105 -28.39 -8.46 16.12
CA PRO A 105 -28.29 -8.62 17.57
C PRO A 105 -27.10 -7.79 18.08
N ALA A 106 -27.32 -6.80 18.95
CA ALA A 106 -27.64 -6.97 20.38
C ALA A 106 -26.40 -7.35 21.22
N ALA A 107 -26.11 -6.47 22.18
CA ALA A 107 -24.93 -6.46 23.04
C ALA A 107 -24.67 -7.78 23.79
N ARG A 108 -23.39 -8.05 24.06
CA ARG A 108 -22.98 -8.83 25.24
C ARG A 108 -21.82 -8.15 25.96
N ALA A 109 -21.92 -8.13 27.29
CA ALA A 109 -21.15 -7.25 28.14
C ALA A 109 -19.88 -7.90 28.73
N SER A 110 -19.01 -7.03 29.21
CA SER A 110 -18.13 -7.21 30.38
C SER A 110 -17.17 -8.41 30.41
N SER A 111 -15.88 -8.08 30.33
CA SER A 111 -14.88 -8.63 31.25
C SER A 111 -13.77 -7.60 31.43
N GLN A 112 -13.69 -7.01 32.63
CA GLN A 112 -12.55 -6.21 33.04
C GLN A 112 -11.37 -7.14 33.32
N ALA A 113 -10.24 -6.91 32.65
CA ALA A 113 -8.97 -7.54 32.97
C ALA A 113 -7.96 -6.44 33.34
N SER A 114 -7.98 -6.05 34.62
CA SER A 114 -7.01 -5.11 35.18
C SER A 114 -5.62 -5.74 35.20
N LEU A 115 -4.72 -5.28 34.33
CA LEU A 115 -3.31 -5.65 34.41
C LEU A 115 -2.62 -4.85 35.53
N PRO A 116 -1.80 -5.49 36.38
CA PRO A 116 -1.14 -4.80 37.48
C PRO A 116 -0.01 -3.90 36.99
N ILE A 117 0.12 -2.75 37.66
CA ILE A 117 1.28 -1.87 37.55
C ILE A 117 2.47 -2.57 38.21
N CYS A 118 3.49 -2.91 37.43
CA CYS A 118 4.76 -3.39 37.96
C CYS A 118 5.69 -2.20 38.22
N ASP A 119 5.57 -1.61 39.42
CA ASP A 119 6.63 -0.78 39.97
C ASP A 119 7.93 -1.58 40.10
N ARG A 120 9.07 -0.90 39.98
CA ARG A 120 10.39 -1.51 39.81
C ARG A 120 11.29 -1.21 41.03
N PRO A 121 11.46 -2.15 41.97
CA PRO A 121 12.47 -2.02 43.02
C PRO A 121 13.88 -2.34 42.49
N GLY A 122 14.89 -1.70 43.07
CA GLY A 122 16.30 -1.92 42.75
C GLY A 122 16.86 -3.25 43.28
N PRO A 123 18.10 -3.60 42.92
CA PRO A 123 18.71 -4.86 43.29
C PRO A 123 19.09 -4.88 44.78
N SER A 124 18.62 -5.90 45.50
CA SER A 124 19.15 -6.28 46.80
C SER A 124 19.26 -7.79 46.80
N GLY A 125 20.50 -8.29 46.79
CA GLY A 125 20.75 -9.72 46.69
C GLY A 125 20.48 -10.43 48.01
N LEU A 126 19.95 -11.65 47.92
CA LEU A 126 20.16 -12.75 48.87
C LEU A 126 19.91 -14.05 48.10
N ALA A 127 20.80 -15.02 48.26
CA ALA A 127 20.69 -16.31 47.57
C ALA A 127 19.68 -17.24 48.26
N PRO A 128 18.92 -18.03 47.48
CA PRO A 128 18.39 -19.29 47.99
C PRO A 128 18.71 -20.49 47.08
N GLU A 129 19.33 -21.49 47.72
CA GLU A 129 19.20 -22.93 47.52
C GLU A 129 18.92 -23.53 46.12
N LYS A 130 19.86 -24.39 45.70
CA LYS A 130 19.68 -25.35 44.60
C LYS A 130 18.58 -26.37 44.94
N LYS A 131 17.39 -26.21 44.39
CA LYS A 131 16.39 -27.29 44.33
C LYS A 131 16.56 -28.08 43.04
N ASN A 132 17.05 -29.32 43.17
CA ASN A 132 17.04 -30.30 42.09
C ASN A 132 15.59 -30.45 41.57
N LYS A 133 15.37 -30.09 40.31
CA LYS A 133 14.20 -30.52 39.56
C LYS A 133 14.65 -31.69 38.70
N GLU A 134 14.03 -32.85 38.90
CA GLU A 134 14.23 -34.01 38.04
C GLU A 134 13.93 -33.62 36.59
N VAL A 135 14.93 -33.78 35.73
CA VAL A 135 14.76 -33.61 34.29
C VAL A 135 14.03 -34.86 33.79
N TYR A 136 12.70 -34.76 33.71
CA TYR A 136 11.89 -35.73 32.99
C TYR A 136 12.27 -35.70 31.51
N LEU A 137 13.22 -36.57 31.16
CA LEU A 137 13.70 -36.81 29.80
C LEU A 137 12.63 -37.59 29.03
N LEU A 138 11.55 -36.88 28.70
CA LEU A 138 10.42 -37.38 27.95
C LEU A 138 10.84 -37.56 26.48
N LYS A 139 11.45 -38.71 26.18
CA LYS A 139 11.85 -39.10 24.81
C LYS A 139 10.62 -39.12 23.90
N SER A 140 10.54 -38.12 23.03
CA SER A 140 9.45 -37.94 22.05
C SER A 140 9.96 -38.24 20.63
N ASP A 141 10.82 -39.24 20.52
CA ASP A 141 11.76 -39.42 19.39
C ASP A 141 11.18 -40.29 18.27
N CYS A 142 9.91 -40.08 17.91
CA CYS A 142 9.23 -40.84 16.84
C CYS A 142 8.50 -39.97 15.79
N CYS A 143 8.08 -38.75 16.13
CA CYS A 143 7.28 -37.91 15.21
C CYS A 143 8.02 -36.67 14.66
N ALA A 144 9.09 -36.19 15.31
CA ALA A 144 9.77 -34.95 14.92
C ALA A 144 10.37 -34.99 13.51
N VAL A 145 10.96 -36.13 13.11
CA VAL A 145 11.62 -36.32 11.80
C VAL A 145 10.66 -36.08 10.62
N SER A 146 9.36 -36.41 10.78
CA SER A 146 8.36 -36.15 9.74
C SER A 146 8.08 -34.66 9.55
N HIS A 147 8.11 -33.88 10.63
CA HIS A 147 7.80 -32.45 10.61
C HIS A 147 8.98 -31.62 10.09
N GLU A 148 10.21 -31.97 10.45
CA GLU A 148 11.41 -31.32 9.88
C GLU A 148 11.51 -31.54 8.36
N HIS A 149 11.16 -32.74 7.88
CA HIS A 149 11.11 -33.03 6.45
C HIS A 149 10.01 -32.22 5.73
N GLU A 150 8.82 -32.10 6.33
CA GLU A 150 7.73 -31.28 5.81
C GLU A 150 8.13 -29.80 5.69
N ILE A 151 8.73 -29.22 6.74
CA ILE A 151 9.27 -27.85 6.72
C ILE A 151 10.31 -27.68 5.60
N TYR A 152 11.22 -28.65 5.43
CA TYR A 152 12.21 -28.61 4.35
C TYR A 152 11.55 -28.62 2.95
N MET A 153 10.52 -29.45 2.75
CA MET A 153 9.79 -29.52 1.49
C MET A 153 9.03 -28.22 1.20
N LEU A 154 8.35 -27.62 2.19
CA LEU A 154 7.71 -26.31 2.06
C LEU A 154 8.71 -25.19 1.77
N ALA A 155 9.87 -25.18 2.45
CA ALA A 155 10.95 -24.23 2.19
C ALA A 155 11.62 -24.44 0.82
N ARG A 156 11.51 -25.64 0.23
CA ARG A 156 11.95 -25.92 -1.13
C ARG A 156 10.94 -25.41 -2.16
N THR A 157 9.66 -25.75 -2.03
CA THR A 157 8.61 -25.30 -2.97
C THR A 157 8.50 -23.78 -2.98
N ALA A 158 8.57 -23.11 -1.83
CA ALA A 158 8.55 -21.65 -1.74
C ALA A 158 9.72 -20.98 -2.50
N ARG A 159 10.90 -21.63 -2.56
CA ARG A 159 12.04 -21.15 -3.35
C ARG A 159 11.85 -21.41 -4.85
N GLU A 160 11.30 -22.56 -5.21
CA GLU A 160 10.97 -22.91 -6.60
C GLU A 160 9.89 -21.95 -7.17
N GLU A 161 8.86 -21.62 -6.38
CA GLU A 161 7.85 -20.60 -6.71
C GLU A 161 8.44 -19.19 -6.86
N ALA A 162 9.33 -18.77 -5.95
CA ALA A 162 9.95 -17.45 -6.03
C ALA A 162 10.74 -17.28 -7.33
N MET A 163 11.55 -18.29 -7.70
CA MET A 163 12.27 -18.30 -8.98
C MET A 163 11.34 -18.31 -10.19
N LEU A 164 10.18 -18.95 -10.10
CA LEU A 164 9.18 -18.95 -11.17
C LEU A 164 8.57 -17.54 -11.37
N ARG A 165 8.19 -16.86 -10.28
CA ARG A 165 7.66 -15.48 -10.34
C ARG A 165 8.69 -14.50 -10.88
N ASP A 166 9.96 -14.64 -10.50
CA ASP A 166 11.05 -13.82 -11.05
C ASP A 166 11.23 -14.05 -12.57
N LYS A 167 11.10 -15.29 -13.04
CA LYS A 167 11.13 -15.65 -14.46
C LYS A 167 9.94 -15.06 -15.23
N GLU A 168 8.73 -15.20 -14.70
CA GLU A 168 7.51 -14.62 -15.28
C GLU A 168 7.60 -13.09 -15.37
N ALA A 169 8.06 -12.42 -14.29
CA ALA A 169 8.27 -10.99 -14.28
C ALA A 169 9.32 -10.53 -15.32
N HIS A 170 10.40 -11.30 -15.49
CA HIS A 170 11.39 -11.06 -16.53
C HIS A 170 10.79 -11.23 -17.94
N GLU A 171 10.04 -12.30 -18.19
CA GLU A 171 9.39 -12.54 -19.49
C GLU A 171 8.36 -11.45 -19.83
N CYS A 172 7.52 -11.04 -18.88
CA CYS A 172 6.60 -9.91 -19.04
C CYS A 172 7.33 -8.60 -19.37
N LYS A 173 8.45 -8.32 -18.70
CA LYS A 173 9.29 -7.15 -19.00
C LYS A 173 9.86 -7.20 -20.42
N MET A 174 10.41 -8.34 -20.84
CA MET A 174 10.98 -8.52 -22.19
C MET A 174 9.91 -8.41 -23.29
N MET A 175 8.68 -8.87 -23.02
CA MET A 175 7.53 -8.69 -23.93
C MET A 175 7.15 -7.21 -24.07
N TYR A 176 7.05 -6.48 -22.95
CA TYR A 176 6.77 -5.05 -22.96
C TYR A 176 7.85 -4.23 -23.68
N GLU A 177 9.13 -4.53 -23.45
CA GLU A 177 10.24 -3.86 -24.14
C GLU A 177 10.22 -4.13 -25.66
N ARG A 178 9.83 -5.35 -26.08
CA ARG A 178 9.66 -5.70 -27.50
C ARG A 178 8.51 -4.93 -28.14
N GLU A 179 7.34 -4.91 -27.52
CA GLU A 179 6.17 -4.17 -28.01
C GLU A 179 6.47 -2.67 -28.12
N LEU A 180 7.17 -2.12 -27.12
CA LEU A 180 7.55 -0.71 -27.10
C LEU A 180 8.60 -0.38 -28.17
N HIS A 181 9.50 -1.32 -28.50
CA HIS A 181 10.40 -1.20 -29.66
C HIS A 181 9.63 -1.25 -30.99
N GLU A 182 8.71 -2.20 -31.15
CA GLU A 182 7.86 -2.32 -32.34
C GLU A 182 7.07 -1.03 -32.61
N ARG A 183 6.39 -0.50 -31.60
CA ARG A 183 5.67 0.78 -31.67
C ARG A 183 6.58 1.94 -32.09
N ARG A 184 7.83 2.00 -31.61
CA ARG A 184 8.81 3.02 -32.04
C ARG A 184 9.19 2.85 -33.52
N MET A 185 9.37 1.62 -34.00
CA MET A 185 9.64 1.35 -35.41
C MET A 185 8.45 1.72 -36.31
N THR A 186 7.21 1.47 -35.88
CA THR A 186 6.01 1.92 -36.59
C THR A 186 5.95 3.45 -36.71
N ILE A 187 6.20 4.17 -35.62
CA ILE A 187 6.21 5.65 -35.63
C ILE A 187 7.28 6.17 -36.59
N MET A 188 8.50 5.65 -36.53
CA MET A 188 9.60 6.06 -37.42
C MET A 188 9.26 5.83 -38.90
N SER A 189 8.66 4.68 -39.24
CA SER A 189 8.20 4.40 -40.61
C SER A 189 7.14 5.40 -41.09
N LEU A 190 6.15 5.73 -40.24
CA LEU A 190 5.10 6.69 -40.55
C LEU A 190 5.65 8.12 -40.71
N GLU A 191 6.64 8.51 -39.90
CA GLU A 191 7.34 9.79 -40.04
C GLU A 191 8.08 9.88 -41.38
N GLU A 192 8.80 8.84 -41.77
CA GLU A 192 9.45 8.77 -43.09
C GLU A 192 8.43 8.89 -44.23
N GLU A 193 7.33 8.13 -44.19
CA GLU A 193 6.29 8.18 -45.23
C GLU A 193 5.63 9.56 -45.32
N TYR A 194 5.34 10.18 -44.18
CA TYR A 194 4.85 11.56 -44.10
C TYR A 194 5.83 12.52 -44.81
N TRP A 195 7.12 12.44 -44.52
CA TRP A 195 8.12 13.30 -45.15
C TRP A 195 8.29 13.01 -46.64
N ARG A 196 8.28 11.74 -47.07
CA ARG A 196 8.29 11.35 -48.50
C ARG A 196 7.10 11.96 -49.25
N ILE A 197 5.88 11.88 -48.70
CA ILE A 197 4.67 12.46 -49.30
C ILE A 197 4.74 13.99 -49.31
N LYS A 198 5.19 14.61 -48.22
CA LYS A 198 5.29 16.06 -48.08
C LYS A 198 6.28 16.68 -49.06
N ILE A 199 7.46 16.07 -49.24
CA ILE A 199 8.45 16.51 -50.22
C ILE A 199 7.90 16.38 -51.65
N ARG A 200 7.18 15.29 -51.96
CA ARG A 200 6.52 15.14 -53.27
C ARG A 200 5.52 16.27 -53.55
N LYS A 201 4.63 16.56 -52.59
CA LYS A 201 3.62 17.63 -52.70
C LYS A 201 4.19 19.05 -52.75
N LEU A 202 5.44 19.25 -52.34
CA LEU A 202 6.14 20.54 -52.51
C LEU A 202 6.66 20.67 -53.95
N LYS A 203 7.27 19.60 -54.50
CA LYS A 203 7.75 19.57 -55.89
C LYS A 203 6.64 19.63 -56.94
N GLU A 204 5.43 19.21 -56.60
CA GLU A 204 4.23 19.31 -57.48
C GLU A 204 3.63 20.74 -57.53
N LYS A 205 4.18 21.70 -56.77
CA LYS A 205 3.70 23.09 -56.70
C LYS A 205 4.68 24.12 -57.26
N GLU A 206 5.86 23.68 -57.71
CA GLU A 206 6.87 24.47 -58.41
C GLU A 206 6.72 24.30 -59.93
#